data_AF-A0A8X9A936-F1
#
_entry.id   AF-A0A8X9A936-F1
#
_cell.length_a   1.000
_cell.length_b   1.000
_cell.length_c   1.000
_cell.angle_alpha   90.00
_cell.angle_beta   90.00
_cell.angle_gamma   90.00
#
_symmetry.space_group_name_H-M   'P 1'
#
loop_
_entity.id
_entity.type
_entity.pdbx_description
1 polymer ?
#
loop_
_entity_poly.entity_id
_entity_poly.type
_entity_poly.pdbx_seq_one_letter_code
_entity_poly.pdbx_strand_id
1 'polypeptide(L)'
;MWFSFWRSRDRLSLDELRFIVDQLIKVQVVNEVNKEFVIEALRSIAELITYGDQHDAAYFEWDFNPLVFMEKQVMGEFVRILRICKSLIVSRQLLQTMSIMIQNLKSDHSIYYMFSNEHVNYLIAYPFDFRNEELLSYYISFLRAISGKLNKDTISLLVKTESEEVVDFPLYVEAIRFAFHEESMIRTAVRALTLNVYHVGDDTVNIFVSRAPHSDYFVNLIEFFRDRCIHLNSIVSNAKKSRSAELSSSILSAVDEIEDNLYYFSDVVSAGIPDVGRLIMNKVLRILIFPLILPSFSRTEAVKVHTHHPLHFP
;
A
#
# COMPACT_ATOMS: atom_id res chain seq x y z
N MET A 1 -27.17 -19.29 -20.05
CA MET A 1 -27.25 -20.76 -20.24
C MET A 1 -26.01 -21.24 -21.03
N TRP A 2 -24.81 -21.14 -20.45
CA TRP A 2 -23.52 -21.28 -21.17
C TRP A 2 -22.52 -22.21 -20.44
N PHE A 3 -23.00 -23.12 -19.57
CA PHE A 3 -22.16 -23.98 -18.73
C PHE A 3 -21.77 -25.33 -19.38
N SER A 4 -22.04 -25.55 -20.66
CA SER A 4 -21.99 -26.87 -21.31
C SER A 4 -20.84 -27.13 -22.28
N PHE A 5 -19.84 -26.25 -22.39
CA PHE A 5 -18.69 -26.43 -23.30
C PHE A 5 -17.42 -27.02 -22.65
N TRP A 6 -17.42 -27.23 -21.33
CA TRP A 6 -16.30 -27.83 -20.59
C TRP A 6 -16.40 -29.36 -20.60
N ARG A 7 -15.91 -30.00 -21.67
CA ARG A 7 -15.88 -31.47 -21.78
C ARG A 7 -14.49 -32.03 -21.44
N SER A 8 -14.39 -32.69 -20.28
CA SER A 8 -13.35 -33.64 -19.87
C SER A 8 -11.89 -33.33 -20.26
N ARG A 9 -11.45 -32.09 -20.08
CA ARG A 9 -10.03 -31.81 -19.83
C ARG A 9 -9.81 -31.81 -18.33
N ASP A 10 -8.61 -32.20 -17.91
CA ASP A 10 -8.21 -32.02 -16.52
C ASP A 10 -8.18 -30.52 -16.22
N ARG A 11 -8.99 -30.11 -15.24
CA ARG A 11 -9.24 -28.70 -14.92
C ARG A 11 -8.00 -27.99 -14.39
N LEU A 12 -6.99 -28.75 -13.95
CA LEU A 12 -5.75 -28.25 -13.37
C LEU A 12 -4.52 -28.63 -14.23
N SER A 13 -4.68 -28.61 -15.56
CA SER A 13 -3.63 -28.97 -16.52
C SER A 13 -3.02 -27.78 -17.28
N LEU A 14 -1.76 -27.94 -17.70
CA LEU A 14 -1.03 -26.93 -18.49
C LEU A 14 -1.62 -26.71 -19.89
N ASP A 15 -2.22 -27.74 -20.48
CA ASP A 15 -2.94 -27.62 -21.75
C ASP A 15 -4.18 -26.73 -21.64
N GLU A 16 -4.85 -26.75 -20.48
CA GLU A 16 -5.98 -25.85 -20.23
C GLU A 16 -5.51 -24.41 -19.99
N LEU A 17 -4.42 -24.21 -19.25
CA LEU A 17 -3.78 -22.89 -19.11
C LEU A 17 -3.41 -22.31 -20.48
N ARG A 18 -2.74 -23.09 -21.33
CA ARG A 18 -2.37 -22.71 -22.72
C ARG A 18 -3.61 -22.39 -23.54
N PHE A 19 -4.66 -23.21 -23.46
CA PHE A 19 -5.90 -22.99 -24.21
C PHE A 19 -6.61 -21.68 -23.79
N ILE A 20 -6.74 -21.41 -22.49
CA ILE A 20 -7.40 -20.20 -21.97
C ILE A 20 -6.62 -18.95 -22.41
N VAL A 21 -5.28 -18.96 -22.29
CA VAL A 21 -4.44 -17.84 -22.74
C VAL A 21 -4.55 -17.63 -24.25
N ASP A 22 -4.58 -18.70 -25.05
CA ASP A 22 -4.78 -18.62 -26.51
C ASP A 22 -6.18 -18.14 -26.93
N GLN A 23 -7.19 -18.25 -26.06
CA GLN A 23 -8.47 -17.56 -26.28
C GLN A 23 -8.41 -16.09 -25.84
N LEU A 24 -7.71 -15.79 -24.73
CA LEU A 24 -7.57 -14.42 -24.22
C LEU A 24 -6.81 -13.51 -25.20
N ILE A 25 -5.74 -14.02 -25.82
CA ILE A 25 -4.96 -13.35 -26.89
C ILE A 25 -5.85 -12.90 -28.06
N LYS A 26 -6.89 -13.67 -28.41
CA LYS A 26 -7.81 -13.34 -29.51
C LYS A 26 -8.76 -12.19 -29.17
N VAL A 27 -8.92 -11.84 -27.90
CA VAL A 27 -9.78 -10.72 -27.47
C VAL A 27 -9.07 -9.39 -27.78
N GLN A 28 -9.45 -8.76 -28.89
CA GLN A 28 -8.90 -7.45 -29.31
C GLN A 28 -9.59 -6.24 -28.63
N VAL A 29 -10.85 -6.39 -28.22
CA VAL A 29 -11.63 -5.37 -27.49
C VAL A 29 -12.51 -6.07 -26.46
N VAL A 30 -12.56 -5.53 -25.24
CA VAL A 30 -13.47 -6.01 -24.18
C VAL A 30 -14.79 -5.23 -24.24
N ASN A 31 -15.91 -5.95 -24.24
CA ASN A 31 -17.26 -5.40 -24.35
C ASN A 31 -18.27 -6.22 -23.51
N GLU A 32 -19.53 -5.78 -23.46
CA GLU A 32 -20.56 -6.40 -22.63
C GLU A 32 -20.87 -7.87 -22.98
N VAL A 33 -20.52 -8.35 -24.18
CA VAL A 33 -20.74 -9.73 -24.62
C VAL A 33 -19.61 -10.66 -24.15
N ASN A 34 -18.36 -10.18 -24.12
CA ASN A 34 -17.19 -11.01 -23.78
C ASN A 34 -16.60 -10.74 -22.38
N LYS A 35 -17.04 -9.71 -21.65
CA LYS A 35 -16.52 -9.37 -20.31
C LYS A 35 -16.55 -10.53 -19.32
N GLU A 36 -17.62 -11.33 -19.31
CA GLU A 36 -17.76 -12.46 -18.36
C GLU A 36 -16.75 -13.57 -18.70
N PHE A 37 -16.53 -13.83 -19.99
CA PHE A 37 -15.49 -14.75 -20.44
C PHE A 37 -14.09 -14.25 -20.03
N VAL A 38 -13.80 -12.96 -20.17
CA VAL A 38 -12.52 -12.36 -19.74
C VAL A 38 -12.34 -12.48 -18.22
N ILE A 39 -13.39 -12.20 -17.43
CA ILE A 39 -13.40 -12.33 -15.97
C ILE A 39 -13.06 -13.76 -15.53
N GLU A 40 -13.73 -14.75 -16.11
CA GLU A 40 -13.47 -16.16 -15.78
C GLU A 40 -12.09 -16.61 -16.28
N ALA A 41 -11.67 -16.21 -17.48
CA ALA A 41 -10.33 -16.51 -18.00
C ALA A 41 -9.21 -15.98 -17.07
N LEU A 42 -9.32 -14.73 -16.59
CA LEU A 42 -8.38 -14.16 -15.61
C LEU A 42 -8.35 -14.99 -14.31
N ARG A 43 -9.52 -15.36 -13.77
CA ARG A 43 -9.64 -16.18 -12.55
C ARG A 43 -9.02 -17.56 -12.72
N SER A 44 -9.38 -18.29 -13.77
CA SER A 44 -8.87 -19.64 -14.03
C SER A 44 -7.36 -19.65 -14.29
N ILE A 45 -6.82 -18.65 -15.00
CA ILE A 45 -5.37 -18.49 -15.17
C ILE A 45 -4.66 -18.39 -13.82
N ALA A 46 -5.15 -17.54 -12.91
CA ALA A 46 -4.56 -17.37 -11.59
C ALA A 46 -4.74 -18.60 -10.68
N GLU A 47 -5.87 -19.30 -10.77
CA GLU A 47 -6.11 -20.56 -10.06
C GLU A 47 -5.11 -21.63 -10.51
N LEU A 48 -4.96 -21.82 -11.82
CA LEU A 48 -4.01 -22.76 -12.44
C LEU A 48 -2.56 -22.46 -12.03
N ILE A 49 -2.16 -21.19 -12.13
CA ILE A 49 -0.84 -20.71 -11.72
C ILE A 49 -0.58 -21.00 -10.23
N THR A 50 -1.52 -20.61 -9.37
CA THR A 50 -1.37 -20.74 -7.91
C THR A 50 -1.36 -22.20 -7.49
N TYR A 51 -2.17 -23.03 -8.15
CA TYR A 51 -2.21 -24.47 -7.88
C TYR A 51 -0.88 -25.14 -8.25
N GLY A 52 -0.38 -24.88 -9.46
CA GLY A 52 0.89 -25.43 -9.95
C GLY A 52 2.09 -25.03 -9.08
N ASP A 53 2.17 -23.75 -8.69
CA ASP A 53 3.22 -23.25 -7.80
C ASP A 53 3.22 -23.90 -6.40
N GLN A 54 2.04 -24.29 -5.91
CA GLN A 54 1.88 -24.81 -4.55
C GLN A 54 1.94 -26.33 -4.41
N HIS A 55 1.57 -27.09 -5.45
CA HIS A 55 1.31 -28.52 -5.31
C HIS A 55 2.28 -29.43 -6.03
N ASP A 56 3.20 -28.91 -6.85
CA ASP A 56 4.13 -29.79 -7.54
C ASP A 56 5.43 -29.13 -8.01
N ALA A 57 6.57 -29.66 -7.54
CA ALA A 57 7.85 -29.47 -8.21
C ALA A 57 7.96 -30.39 -9.44
N ALA A 58 7.42 -31.62 -9.34
CA ALA A 58 7.63 -32.70 -10.28
C ALA A 58 6.75 -32.63 -11.55
N TYR A 59 5.58 -31.98 -11.50
CA TYR A 59 4.72 -31.70 -12.68
C TYR A 59 5.43 -30.85 -13.74
N PHE A 60 6.57 -30.22 -13.37
CA PHE A 60 7.41 -29.38 -14.23
C PHE A 60 8.85 -29.91 -14.42
N GLU A 61 9.24 -31.05 -13.82
CA GLU A 61 10.65 -31.50 -13.72
C GLU A 61 11.20 -32.33 -14.89
N TRP A 62 10.47 -32.52 -15.99
CA TRP A 62 11.00 -33.20 -17.18
C TRP A 62 11.11 -32.26 -18.39
N ASP A 63 12.26 -31.59 -18.45
CA ASP A 63 12.79 -30.74 -19.54
C ASP A 63 11.99 -29.47 -19.94
N PHE A 64 10.76 -29.27 -19.47
CA PHE A 64 9.92 -28.08 -19.71
C PHE A 64 8.84 -28.06 -18.58
N ASN A 65 8.49 -26.96 -17.88
CA ASN A 65 8.81 -25.58 -18.17
C ASN A 65 8.37 -24.52 -17.10
N PRO A 66 9.28 -23.76 -16.45
CA PRO A 66 8.90 -22.46 -15.87
C PRO A 66 8.50 -21.43 -16.95
N LEU A 67 8.90 -21.63 -18.22
CA LEU A 67 8.39 -20.81 -19.33
C LEU A 67 6.88 -21.01 -19.61
N VAL A 68 6.04 -21.79 -18.90
CA VAL A 68 4.57 -21.65 -19.16
C VAL A 68 4.07 -20.23 -18.82
N PHE A 69 4.68 -19.59 -17.82
CA PHE A 69 4.57 -18.15 -17.57
C PHE A 69 5.28 -17.26 -18.62
N MET A 70 6.48 -17.67 -19.07
CA MET A 70 7.43 -16.87 -19.86
C MET A 70 7.18 -16.93 -21.39
N GLU A 71 6.77 -18.09 -21.91
CA GLU A 71 6.48 -18.46 -23.31
C GLU A 71 5.20 -17.78 -23.84
N LYS A 72 4.23 -17.56 -22.95
CA LYS A 72 2.93 -16.94 -23.29
C LYS A 72 2.74 -15.54 -22.71
N GLN A 73 3.73 -14.98 -22.02
CA GLN A 73 3.69 -13.62 -21.45
C GLN A 73 2.39 -13.34 -20.68
N VAL A 74 1.96 -14.26 -19.80
CA VAL A 74 0.65 -14.19 -19.12
C VAL A 74 0.42 -12.84 -18.42
N MET A 75 1.46 -12.30 -17.79
CA MET A 75 1.46 -10.98 -17.19
C MET A 75 1.31 -9.83 -18.20
N GLY A 76 1.97 -9.95 -19.36
CA GLY A 76 1.79 -9.04 -20.49
C GLY A 76 0.38 -9.10 -21.08
N GLU A 77 -0.26 -10.28 -21.06
CA GLU A 77 -1.65 -10.45 -21.48
C GLU A 77 -2.64 -9.81 -20.49
N PHE A 78 -2.38 -9.89 -19.18
CA PHE A 78 -3.17 -9.15 -18.17
C PHE A 78 -3.02 -7.64 -18.40
N VAL A 79 -1.79 -7.14 -18.56
CA VAL A 79 -1.51 -5.73 -18.90
C VAL A 79 -2.21 -5.32 -20.21
N ARG A 80 -2.18 -6.17 -21.24
CA ARG A 80 -2.84 -5.92 -22.54
C ARG A 80 -4.35 -5.82 -22.36
N ILE A 81 -4.96 -6.78 -21.66
CA ILE A 81 -6.39 -6.78 -21.35
C ILE A 81 -6.79 -5.51 -20.60
N LEU A 82 -6.02 -5.08 -19.59
CA LEU A 82 -6.28 -3.83 -18.87
C LEU A 82 -6.28 -2.62 -19.82
N ARG A 83 -5.28 -2.52 -20.71
CA ARG A 83 -5.13 -1.41 -21.68
C ARG A 83 -6.24 -1.34 -22.73
N ILE A 84 -6.76 -2.49 -23.19
CA ILE A 84 -7.86 -2.51 -24.18
C ILE A 84 -9.25 -2.46 -23.54
N CYS A 85 -9.33 -2.53 -22.21
CA CYS A 85 -10.58 -2.57 -21.48
C CYS A 85 -11.02 -1.17 -21.02
N LYS A 86 -12.32 -0.89 -21.16
CA LYS A 86 -12.99 0.29 -20.58
C LYS A 86 -13.96 -0.08 -19.46
N SER A 87 -14.04 -1.36 -19.11
CA SER A 87 -14.95 -1.87 -18.07
C SER A 87 -14.29 -1.84 -16.71
N LEU A 88 -14.90 -1.11 -15.78
CA LEU A 88 -14.53 -1.08 -14.37
C LEU A 88 -14.52 -2.49 -13.76
N ILE A 89 -15.51 -3.32 -14.09
CA ILE A 89 -15.69 -4.67 -13.53
C ILE A 89 -14.49 -5.57 -13.85
N VAL A 90 -14.00 -5.51 -15.10
CA VAL A 90 -12.84 -6.30 -15.55
C VAL A 90 -11.55 -5.76 -14.93
N SER A 91 -11.42 -4.44 -14.81
CA SER A 91 -10.25 -3.80 -14.15
C SER A 91 -10.17 -4.18 -12.67
N ARG A 92 -11.32 -4.14 -11.97
CA ARG A 92 -11.51 -4.59 -10.59
C ARG A 92 -11.19 -6.07 -10.43
N GLN A 93 -11.68 -6.90 -11.36
CA GLN A 93 -11.39 -8.33 -11.36
C GLN A 93 -9.91 -8.61 -11.55
N LEU A 94 -9.24 -7.92 -12.48
CA LEU A 94 -7.82 -8.09 -12.72
C LEU A 94 -7.00 -7.77 -11.47
N LEU A 95 -7.28 -6.64 -10.80
CA LEU A 95 -6.65 -6.30 -9.53
C LEU A 95 -6.88 -7.37 -8.47
N GLN A 96 -8.14 -7.83 -8.27
CA GLN A 96 -8.46 -8.89 -7.32
C GLN A 96 -7.72 -10.21 -7.61
N THR A 97 -7.75 -10.64 -8.87
CA THR A 97 -7.08 -11.84 -9.36
C THR A 97 -5.57 -11.75 -9.14
N MET A 98 -4.97 -10.61 -9.47
CA MET A 98 -3.55 -10.34 -9.22
C MET A 98 -3.19 -10.37 -7.73
N SER A 99 -3.99 -9.75 -6.86
CA SER A 99 -3.77 -9.78 -5.41
C SER A 99 -3.77 -11.20 -4.87
N ILE A 100 -4.77 -12.00 -5.24
CA ILE A 100 -4.91 -13.39 -4.78
C ILE A 100 -3.75 -14.24 -5.29
N MET A 101 -3.40 -14.13 -6.58
CA MET A 101 -2.28 -14.86 -7.17
C MET A 101 -0.96 -14.53 -6.47
N ILE A 102 -0.60 -13.25 -6.38
CA ILE A 102 0.67 -12.81 -5.75
C ILE A 102 0.72 -13.23 -4.29
N GLN A 103 -0.34 -13.07 -3.49
CA GLN A 103 -0.35 -13.50 -2.09
C GLN A 103 -0.04 -15.00 -1.92
N ASN A 104 -0.57 -15.83 -2.82
CA ASN A 104 -0.51 -17.27 -2.71
C ASN A 104 0.71 -17.93 -3.38
N LEU A 105 1.52 -17.20 -4.16
CA LEU A 105 2.80 -17.72 -4.65
C LEU A 105 3.75 -18.04 -3.48
N LYS A 106 4.39 -19.20 -3.52
CA LYS A 106 5.34 -19.72 -2.53
C LYS A 106 6.73 -19.95 -3.11
N SER A 107 6.86 -20.28 -4.39
CA SER A 107 8.18 -20.48 -5.00
C SER A 107 8.89 -19.15 -5.24
N ASP A 108 10.12 -19.03 -4.75
CA ASP A 108 10.98 -17.86 -4.99
C ASP A 108 11.20 -17.63 -6.50
N HIS A 109 11.24 -18.69 -7.31
CA HIS A 109 11.36 -18.59 -8.77
C HIS A 109 10.12 -17.93 -9.40
N SER A 110 8.92 -18.28 -8.93
CA SER A 110 7.66 -17.68 -9.40
C SER A 110 7.54 -16.22 -8.98
N ILE A 111 7.94 -15.89 -7.74
CA ILE A 111 7.96 -14.50 -7.23
C ILE A 111 8.97 -13.66 -8.00
N TYR A 112 10.20 -14.18 -8.20
CA TYR A 112 11.25 -13.53 -8.98
C TYR A 112 10.76 -13.24 -10.41
N TYR A 113 10.18 -14.24 -11.09
CA TYR A 113 9.63 -14.05 -12.43
C TYR A 113 8.49 -13.02 -12.46
N MET A 114 7.57 -13.06 -11.49
CA MET A 114 6.43 -12.15 -11.38
C MET A 114 6.87 -10.68 -11.39
N PHE A 115 7.95 -10.36 -10.67
CA PHE A 115 8.44 -8.99 -10.54
C PHE A 115 9.46 -8.58 -11.63
N SER A 116 10.25 -9.52 -12.18
CA SER A 116 11.34 -9.21 -13.13
C SER A 116 10.95 -8.59 -14.48
N ASN A 117 9.67 -8.64 -14.88
CA ASN A 117 9.26 -8.35 -16.27
C ASN A 117 8.61 -6.97 -16.49
N GLU A 118 8.76 -6.02 -15.55
CA GLU A 118 8.15 -4.68 -15.55
C GLU A 118 6.60 -4.63 -15.59
N HIS A 119 5.90 -5.73 -15.91
CA HIS A 119 4.44 -5.80 -15.97
C HIS A 119 3.79 -5.44 -14.62
N VAL A 120 4.41 -5.79 -13.50
CA VAL A 120 3.92 -5.41 -12.16
C VAL A 120 4.14 -3.92 -11.89
N ASN A 121 5.31 -3.36 -12.23
CA ASN A 121 5.57 -1.91 -12.14
C ASN A 121 4.58 -1.12 -13.03
N TYR A 122 4.29 -1.62 -14.24
CA TYR A 122 3.27 -1.05 -15.12
C TYR A 122 1.86 -1.10 -14.51
N LEU A 123 1.47 -2.21 -13.88
CA LEU A 123 0.18 -2.34 -13.20
C LEU A 123 0.07 -1.45 -11.96
N ILE A 124 1.17 -1.22 -11.23
CA ILE A 124 1.23 -0.23 -10.14
C ILE A 124 1.05 1.17 -10.71
N ALA A 125 1.86 1.58 -11.68
CA ALA A 125 1.82 2.92 -12.26
C ALA A 125 0.63 3.17 -13.21
N TYR A 126 -0.31 2.23 -13.33
CA TYR A 126 -1.45 2.36 -14.24
C TYR A 126 -2.43 3.43 -13.74
N PRO A 127 -2.89 4.37 -14.59
CA PRO A 127 -3.77 5.46 -14.18
C PRO A 127 -5.23 4.98 -14.01
N PHE A 128 -5.49 4.24 -12.94
CA PHE A 128 -6.83 3.84 -12.52
C PHE A 128 -7.68 5.05 -12.08
N ASP A 129 -8.99 4.95 -12.31
CA ASP A 129 -9.96 5.97 -11.90
C ASP A 129 -10.44 5.76 -10.45
N PHE A 130 -9.67 6.26 -9.50
CA PHE A 130 -9.96 6.16 -8.06
C PHE A 130 -11.13 7.03 -7.57
N ARG A 131 -11.90 7.66 -8.47
CA ARG A 131 -13.24 8.21 -8.11
C ARG A 131 -14.22 7.11 -7.69
N ASN A 132 -13.87 5.84 -7.97
CA ASN A 132 -14.56 4.67 -7.45
C ASN A 132 -13.76 4.08 -6.27
N GLU A 133 -14.29 4.25 -5.04
CA GLU A 133 -13.66 3.79 -3.78
C GLU A 133 -13.50 2.26 -3.72
N GLU A 134 -14.41 1.51 -4.33
CA GLU A 134 -14.30 0.05 -4.44
C GLU A 134 -13.04 -0.33 -5.24
N LEU A 135 -12.81 0.28 -6.41
CA LEU A 135 -11.60 0.06 -7.22
C LEU A 135 -10.32 0.43 -6.45
N LEU A 136 -10.33 1.54 -5.69
CA LEU A 136 -9.22 1.93 -4.84
C LEU A 136 -8.93 0.86 -3.77
N SER A 137 -9.97 0.29 -3.13
CA SER A 137 -9.81 -0.80 -2.16
C SER A 137 -9.14 -2.04 -2.77
N TYR A 138 -9.52 -2.43 -3.99
CA TYR A 138 -8.86 -3.53 -4.71
C TYR A 138 -7.42 -3.19 -5.11
N TYR A 139 -7.14 -1.95 -5.50
CA TYR A 139 -5.79 -1.49 -5.82
C TYR A 139 -4.86 -1.48 -4.61
N ILE A 140 -5.31 -0.96 -3.46
CA ILE A 140 -4.56 -0.98 -2.21
C ILE A 140 -4.32 -2.43 -1.72
N SER A 141 -5.28 -3.34 -1.93
CA SER A 141 -5.09 -4.77 -1.70
C SER A 141 -4.00 -5.39 -2.60
N PHE A 142 -3.93 -4.96 -3.87
CA PHE A 142 -2.90 -5.37 -4.84
C PHE A 142 -1.52 -4.85 -4.47
N LEU A 143 -1.37 -3.58 -4.13
CA LEU A 143 -0.10 -3.03 -3.63
C LEU A 143 0.34 -3.77 -2.35
N ARG A 144 -0.58 -4.03 -1.41
CA ARG A 144 -0.29 -4.80 -0.20
C ARG A 144 0.14 -6.24 -0.51
N ALA A 145 -0.48 -6.89 -1.49
CA ALA A 145 -0.10 -8.23 -1.94
C ALA A 145 1.37 -8.29 -2.41
N ILE A 146 1.79 -7.32 -3.23
CA ILE A 146 3.17 -7.17 -3.70
C ILE A 146 4.11 -6.93 -2.52
N SER A 147 3.74 -6.00 -1.63
CA SER A 147 4.57 -5.65 -0.47
C SER A 147 4.87 -6.84 0.45
N GLY A 148 3.93 -7.79 0.57
CA GLY A 148 4.09 -9.00 1.36
C GLY A 148 5.02 -10.06 0.77
N LYS A 149 5.59 -9.80 -0.42
CA LYS A 149 6.62 -10.63 -1.08
C LYS A 149 7.97 -9.90 -1.21
N LEU A 150 8.10 -8.73 -0.59
CA LEU A 150 9.37 -8.00 -0.54
C LEU A 150 10.34 -8.68 0.43
N ASN A 151 11.55 -8.91 -0.05
CA ASN A 151 12.72 -9.29 0.72
C ASN A 151 13.97 -8.67 0.03
N LYS A 152 15.17 -8.98 0.52
CA LYS A 152 16.41 -8.41 -0.01
C LYS A 152 16.69 -8.78 -1.48
N ASP A 153 16.23 -9.95 -1.91
CA ASP A 153 16.43 -10.45 -3.26
C ASP A 153 15.37 -9.88 -4.23
N THR A 154 14.12 -9.74 -3.78
CA THR A 154 12.98 -9.33 -4.62
C THR A 154 12.75 -7.82 -4.72
N ILE A 155 13.17 -7.01 -3.74
CA ILE A 155 12.96 -5.55 -3.77
C ILE A 155 13.67 -4.89 -4.95
N SER A 156 14.84 -5.41 -5.32
CA SER A 156 15.66 -4.97 -6.46
C SER A 156 14.93 -5.05 -7.81
N LEU A 157 13.91 -5.91 -7.92
CA LEU A 157 13.13 -6.14 -9.14
C LEU A 157 11.98 -5.13 -9.32
N LEU A 158 11.64 -4.36 -8.28
CA LEU A 158 10.52 -3.40 -8.26
C LEU A 158 11.00 -1.94 -8.13
N VAL A 159 12.33 -1.73 -8.16
CA VAL A 159 12.97 -0.42 -8.15
C VAL A 159 13.74 -0.20 -9.45
N LYS A 160 13.74 1.04 -9.94
CA LYS A 160 14.64 1.46 -11.01
C LYS A 160 15.87 2.11 -10.39
N THR A 161 17.06 1.64 -10.74
CA THR A 161 18.33 2.22 -10.31
C THR A 161 19.07 2.90 -11.45
N GLU A 162 19.74 4.01 -11.15
CA GLU A 162 20.68 4.70 -12.04
C GLU A 162 21.93 5.07 -11.22
N SER A 163 23.11 4.66 -11.68
CA SER A 163 24.39 4.87 -10.96
C SER A 163 24.38 4.39 -9.50
N GLU A 164 23.82 3.20 -9.24
CA GLU A 164 23.67 2.57 -7.91
C GLU A 164 22.70 3.30 -6.94
N GLU A 165 22.06 4.40 -7.34
CA GLU A 165 20.96 5.02 -6.58
C GLU A 165 19.59 4.60 -7.13
N VAL A 166 18.61 4.36 -6.25
CA VAL A 166 17.21 4.17 -6.66
C VAL A 166 16.65 5.52 -7.10
N VAL A 167 16.13 5.59 -8.33
CA VAL A 167 15.52 6.79 -8.93
C VAL A 167 14.00 6.69 -9.04
N ASP A 168 13.45 5.48 -9.07
CA ASP A 168 12.00 5.25 -9.05
C ASP A 168 11.66 3.99 -8.26
N PHE A 169 10.56 4.03 -7.53
CA PHE A 169 9.99 2.91 -6.79
C PHE A 169 8.46 3.03 -6.77
N PRO A 170 7.78 2.64 -7.86
CA PRO A 170 6.35 2.90 -8.03
C PRO A 170 5.50 2.35 -6.88
N LEU A 171 5.83 1.17 -6.35
CA LEU A 171 5.10 0.53 -5.24
C LEU A 171 5.04 1.42 -3.98
N TYR A 172 6.16 2.05 -3.61
CA TYR A 172 6.22 2.93 -2.45
C TYR A 172 5.53 4.26 -2.74
N VAL A 173 5.87 4.89 -3.87
CA VAL A 173 5.36 6.21 -4.26
C VAL A 173 3.84 6.19 -4.40
N GLU A 174 3.28 5.17 -5.07
CA GLU A 174 1.83 5.06 -5.23
C GLU A 174 1.11 4.75 -3.92
N ALA A 175 1.71 3.98 -3.01
CA ALA A 175 1.08 3.68 -1.73
C ALA A 175 1.00 4.91 -0.81
N ILE A 176 2.08 5.69 -0.68
CA ILE A 176 2.10 6.84 0.25
C ILE A 176 1.14 7.96 -0.17
N ARG A 177 0.74 8.04 -1.45
CA ARG A 177 -0.31 8.95 -1.94
C ARG A 177 -1.65 8.75 -1.23
N PHE A 178 -1.93 7.56 -0.70
CA PHE A 178 -3.19 7.23 -0.01
C PHE A 178 -3.04 7.11 1.52
N ALA A 179 -1.88 7.43 2.09
CA ALA A 179 -1.62 7.25 3.52
C ALA A 179 -2.52 8.09 4.45
N PHE A 180 -3.11 9.16 3.93
CA PHE A 180 -4.01 10.08 4.65
C PHE A 180 -5.48 10.00 4.16
N HIS A 181 -5.85 8.91 3.47
CA HIS A 181 -7.22 8.68 3.00
C HIS A 181 -8.24 8.69 4.16
N GLU A 182 -9.50 9.05 3.89
CA GLU A 182 -10.54 9.19 4.93
C GLU A 182 -10.90 7.83 5.56
N GLU A 183 -10.92 6.76 4.77
CA GLU A 183 -11.11 5.38 5.24
C GLU A 183 -9.90 4.85 6.04
N SER A 184 -10.15 4.40 7.28
CA SER A 184 -9.11 3.83 8.15
C SER A 184 -8.50 2.55 7.59
N MET A 185 -9.27 1.69 6.93
CA MET A 185 -8.78 0.45 6.33
C MET A 185 -7.72 0.69 5.26
N ILE A 186 -7.87 1.74 4.45
CA ILE A 186 -6.87 2.14 3.45
C ILE A 186 -5.61 2.65 4.15
N ARG A 187 -5.73 3.52 5.18
CA ARG A 187 -4.57 3.98 5.97
C ARG A 187 -3.81 2.80 6.59
N THR A 188 -4.50 1.84 7.20
CA THR A 188 -3.89 0.65 7.80
C THR A 188 -3.21 -0.26 6.77
N ALA A 189 -3.78 -0.42 5.58
CA ALA A 189 -3.14 -1.19 4.50
C ALA A 189 -1.88 -0.50 3.95
N VAL A 190 -1.88 0.84 3.81
CA VAL A 190 -0.69 1.62 3.41
C VAL A 190 0.40 1.57 4.50
N ARG A 191 0.03 1.66 5.78
CA ARG A 191 0.96 1.47 6.91
C ARG A 191 1.63 0.09 6.87
N ALA A 192 0.85 -0.98 6.69
CA ALA A 192 1.40 -2.33 6.57
C ALA A 192 2.35 -2.47 5.36
N LEU A 193 2.00 -1.89 4.21
CA LEU A 193 2.86 -1.88 3.01
C LEU A 193 4.19 -1.15 3.27
N THR A 194 4.13 0.03 3.86
CA THR A 194 5.33 0.85 4.12
C THR A 194 6.24 0.18 5.14
N LEU A 195 5.69 -0.45 6.20
CA LEU A 195 6.47 -1.28 7.12
C LEU A 195 7.14 -2.47 6.42
N ASN A 196 6.44 -3.18 5.51
CA ASN A 196 7.06 -4.25 4.72
C ASN A 196 8.26 -3.73 3.92
N VAL A 197 8.16 -2.54 3.31
CA VAL A 197 9.29 -1.89 2.62
C VAL A 197 10.44 -1.60 3.59
N TYR A 198 10.18 -0.97 4.73
CA TYR A 198 11.22 -0.60 5.69
C TYR A 198 11.92 -1.81 6.31
N HIS A 199 11.18 -2.90 6.57
CA HIS A 199 11.71 -4.12 7.17
C HIS A 199 12.60 -4.96 6.23
N VAL A 200 12.64 -4.67 4.91
CA VAL A 200 13.61 -5.33 4.02
C VAL A 200 15.05 -5.00 4.42
N GLY A 201 15.31 -3.76 4.88
CA GLY A 201 16.65 -3.32 5.24
C GLY A 201 17.61 -3.33 4.05
N ASP A 202 17.16 -2.78 2.92
CA ASP A 202 17.99 -2.45 1.75
C ASP A 202 18.47 -1.00 1.84
N ASP A 203 19.79 -0.77 1.75
CA ASP A 203 20.38 0.56 1.97
C ASP A 203 19.99 1.57 0.87
N THR A 204 19.84 1.13 -0.38
CA THR A 204 19.51 2.03 -1.50
C THR A 204 18.06 2.52 -1.40
N VAL A 205 17.14 1.64 -0.99
CA VAL A 205 15.73 1.98 -0.72
C VAL A 205 15.61 2.81 0.56
N ASN A 206 16.38 2.49 1.61
CA ASN A 206 16.43 3.28 2.84
C ASN A 206 16.85 4.74 2.57
N ILE A 207 17.83 4.94 1.68
CA ILE A 207 18.25 6.26 1.21
C ILE A 207 17.12 6.93 0.41
N PHE A 208 16.48 6.22 -0.52
CA PHE A 208 15.38 6.74 -1.34
C PHE A 208 14.21 7.27 -0.50
N VAL A 209 13.70 6.49 0.46
CA VAL A 209 12.57 6.91 1.31
C VAL A 209 12.95 8.06 2.27
N SER A 210 14.24 8.20 2.59
CA SER A 210 14.76 9.25 3.48
C SER A 210 15.07 10.58 2.76
N ARG A 211 15.07 10.60 1.43
CA ARG A 211 15.35 11.80 0.60
C ARG A 211 14.06 12.51 0.19
N ALA A 212 14.16 13.81 -0.07
CA ALA A 212 13.05 14.57 -0.67
C ALA A 212 12.81 14.12 -2.13
N PRO A 213 11.55 14.06 -2.60
CA PRO A 213 10.32 14.46 -1.92
C PRO A 213 9.74 13.40 -0.98
N HIS A 214 10.22 12.15 -1.02
CA HIS A 214 9.63 11.02 -0.29
C HIS A 214 9.66 11.21 1.24
N SER A 215 10.69 11.87 1.76
CA SER A 215 10.80 12.26 3.17
C SER A 215 9.63 13.09 3.71
N ASP A 216 8.92 13.82 2.83
CA ASP A 216 7.79 14.65 3.22
C ASP A 216 6.61 13.82 3.73
N TYR A 217 6.54 12.54 3.35
CA TYR A 217 5.60 11.58 3.95
C TYR A 217 5.69 11.56 5.48
N PHE A 218 6.91 11.52 6.04
CA PHE A 218 7.13 11.51 7.48
C PHE A 218 6.83 12.85 8.14
N VAL A 219 6.90 13.97 7.40
CA VAL A 219 6.48 15.28 7.89
C VAL A 219 4.96 15.32 8.01
N ASN A 220 4.28 14.95 6.93
CA ASN A 220 2.82 14.91 6.83
C ASN A 220 2.20 13.94 7.86
N LEU A 221 2.90 12.84 8.20
CA LEU A 221 2.50 11.93 9.29
C LEU A 221 2.39 12.63 10.65
N ILE A 222 3.38 13.47 11.00
CA ILE A 222 3.38 14.20 12.27
C ILE A 222 2.34 15.33 12.28
N GLU A 223 2.11 15.97 11.13
CA GLU A 223 1.07 16.99 10.98
C GLU A 223 -0.34 16.39 11.06
N PHE A 224 -0.59 15.27 10.37
CA PHE A 224 -1.84 14.52 10.48
C PHE A 224 -2.13 14.09 11.93
N PHE A 225 -1.12 13.59 12.65
CA PHE A 225 -1.25 13.22 14.06
C PHE A 225 -1.57 14.42 14.95
N ARG A 226 -0.91 15.57 14.72
CA ARG A 226 -1.22 16.83 15.42
C ARG A 226 -2.69 17.20 15.26
N ASP A 227 -3.22 17.11 14.04
CA ASP A 227 -4.61 17.44 13.74
C ASP A 227 -5.58 16.46 14.42
N ARG A 228 -5.23 15.17 14.54
CA ARG A 228 -5.99 14.20 15.34
C ARG A 228 -5.99 14.52 16.84
N CYS A 229 -4.86 14.95 17.41
CA CYS A 229 -4.82 15.44 18.79
C CYS A 229 -5.70 16.69 19.01
N ILE A 230 -5.71 17.63 18.05
CA ILE A 230 -6.57 18.82 18.09
C ILE A 230 -8.05 18.42 18.00
N HIS A 231 -8.39 17.47 17.12
CA HIS A 231 -9.74 16.93 16.97
C HIS A 231 -10.24 16.28 18.26
N LEU A 232 -9.46 15.38 18.88
CA LEU A 232 -9.80 14.78 20.18
C LEU A 232 -10.05 15.86 21.24
N ASN A 233 -9.16 16.85 21.34
CA ASN A 233 -9.33 17.95 22.31
C ASN A 233 -10.63 18.74 22.08
N SER A 234 -11.06 18.91 20.83
CA SER A 234 -12.35 19.54 20.48
C SER A 234 -13.53 18.69 20.95
N ILE A 235 -13.54 17.38 20.65
CA ILE A 235 -14.60 16.45 21.09
C ILE A 235 -14.70 16.45 22.63
N VAL A 236 -13.57 16.28 23.33
CA VAL A 236 -13.52 16.28 24.81
C VAL A 236 -13.98 17.61 25.40
N SER A 237 -13.67 18.75 24.77
CA SER A 237 -14.13 20.07 25.21
C SER A 237 -15.64 20.27 25.02
N ASN A 238 -16.24 19.62 24.03
CA ASN A 238 -17.68 19.64 23.80
C ASN A 238 -18.43 18.66 24.71
N ALA A 239 -17.88 17.48 24.98
CA ALA A 239 -18.42 16.52 25.95
C ALA A 239 -18.49 17.06 27.39
N LYS A 240 -17.61 18.01 27.76
CA LYS A 240 -17.71 18.75 29.02
C LYS A 240 -18.94 19.67 29.10
N LYS A 241 -19.54 20.06 27.97
CA LYS A 241 -20.71 20.95 27.88
C LYS A 241 -22.03 20.20 27.76
N SER A 242 -22.04 19.02 27.12
CA SER A 242 -23.23 18.17 26.95
C SER A 242 -22.92 16.71 27.29
N ARG A 243 -23.68 16.13 28.24
CA ARG A 243 -23.57 14.72 28.62
C ARG A 243 -24.49 13.85 27.73
N SER A 244 -23.98 13.35 26.61
CA SER A 244 -24.65 12.31 25.80
C SER A 244 -23.77 11.08 25.63
N ALA A 245 -24.37 9.91 25.39
CA ALA A 245 -23.66 8.65 25.22
C ALA A 245 -22.85 8.58 23.91
N GLU A 246 -23.34 9.22 22.84
CA GLU A 246 -22.68 9.29 21.52
C GLU A 246 -21.34 10.04 21.57
N LEU A 247 -21.15 10.95 22.53
CA LEU A 247 -19.87 11.63 22.73
C LEU A 247 -18.82 10.69 23.33
N SER A 248 -19.23 9.70 24.13
CA SER A 248 -18.30 8.71 24.70
C SER A 248 -17.73 7.78 23.63
N SER A 249 -18.56 7.28 22.70
CA SER A 249 -18.08 6.46 21.58
C SER A 249 -17.21 7.25 20.61
N SER A 250 -17.56 8.53 20.36
CA SER A 250 -16.76 9.43 19.53
C SER A 250 -15.38 9.73 20.14
N ILE A 251 -15.29 9.86 21.47
CA ILE A 251 -14.01 10.00 22.17
C ILE A 251 -13.18 8.72 22.07
N LEU A 252 -13.77 7.55 22.29
CA LEU A 252 -13.07 6.26 22.18
C LEU A 252 -12.45 6.09 20.80
N SER A 253 -13.23 6.24 19.73
CA SER A 253 -12.72 6.11 18.35
C SER A 253 -11.60 7.12 18.02
N ALA A 254 -11.62 8.32 18.61
CA ALA A 254 -10.56 9.32 18.43
C ALA A 254 -9.31 9.02 19.28
N VAL A 255 -9.44 8.28 20.39
CA VAL A 255 -8.31 7.74 21.16
C VAL A 255 -7.69 6.56 20.43
N ASP A 256 -8.51 5.62 19.92
CA ASP A 256 -8.05 4.47 19.13
C ASP A 256 -7.22 4.95 17.92
N GLU A 257 -7.68 5.97 17.18
CA GLU A 257 -6.91 6.54 16.06
C GLU A 257 -5.58 7.17 16.51
N ILE A 258 -5.51 7.77 17.70
CA ILE A 258 -4.25 8.32 18.24
C ILE A 258 -3.30 7.20 18.64
N GLU A 259 -3.79 6.14 19.29
CA GLU A 259 -3.02 4.95 19.65
C GLU A 259 -2.45 4.25 18.41
N ASP A 260 -3.26 4.02 17.38
CA ASP A 260 -2.86 3.47 16.08
C ASP A 260 -1.72 4.27 15.41
N ASN A 261 -1.75 5.60 15.51
CA ASN A 261 -0.67 6.44 14.98
C ASN A 261 0.62 6.31 15.81
N LEU A 262 0.51 6.20 17.14
CA LEU A 262 1.66 6.05 18.04
C LEU A 262 2.34 4.69 17.86
N TYR A 263 1.60 3.59 17.72
CA TYR A 263 2.17 2.30 17.35
C TYR A 263 2.87 2.37 16.00
N TYR A 264 2.23 2.94 14.98
CA TYR A 264 2.86 3.07 13.67
C TYR A 264 4.15 3.92 13.70
N PHE A 265 4.22 4.99 14.49
CA PHE A 265 5.47 5.73 14.70
C PHE A 265 6.55 4.90 15.40
N SER A 266 6.16 4.12 16.41
CA SER A 266 7.06 3.18 17.09
C SER A 266 7.61 2.15 16.12
N ASP A 267 6.76 1.53 15.29
CA ASP A 267 7.15 0.51 14.31
C ASP A 267 8.08 1.07 13.23
N VAL A 268 7.77 2.25 12.68
CA VAL A 268 8.62 2.92 11.67
C VAL A 268 9.99 3.31 12.24
N VAL A 269 10.05 3.83 13.47
CA VAL A 269 11.33 4.12 14.13
C VAL A 269 12.10 2.83 14.46
N SER A 270 11.39 1.75 14.79
CA SER A 270 11.96 0.44 15.10
C SER A 270 12.35 -0.39 13.87
N ALA A 271 11.90 -0.01 12.67
CA ALA A 271 12.23 -0.69 11.42
C ALA A 271 13.73 -0.60 11.04
N GLY A 272 14.51 0.21 11.75
CA GLY A 272 15.97 0.20 11.66
C GLY A 272 16.58 1.19 10.68
N ILE A 273 15.79 2.11 10.11
CA ILE A 273 16.27 3.17 9.20
C ILE A 273 16.66 4.42 10.02
N PRO A 274 17.97 4.71 10.22
CA PRO A 274 18.38 5.73 11.19
C PRO A 274 17.99 7.16 10.79
N ASP A 275 17.95 7.45 9.48
CA ASP A 275 17.59 8.77 8.97
C ASP A 275 16.09 9.06 9.09
N VAL A 276 15.23 8.07 8.82
CA VAL A 276 13.78 8.16 9.11
C VAL A 276 13.55 8.36 10.61
N GLY A 277 14.22 7.59 11.47
CA GLY A 277 14.12 7.75 12.93
C GLY A 277 14.54 9.14 13.41
N ARG A 278 15.66 9.68 12.89
CA ARG A 278 16.10 11.06 13.15
C ARG A 278 15.10 12.10 12.65
N LEU A 279 14.56 11.92 11.45
CA LEU A 279 13.59 12.82 10.82
C LEU A 279 12.29 12.90 11.64
N ILE A 280 11.70 11.75 11.97
CA ILE A 280 10.49 11.64 12.81
C ILE A 280 10.72 12.33 14.16
N MET A 281 11.80 12.00 14.86
CA MET A 281 12.10 12.60 16.17
C MET A 281 12.26 14.12 16.09
N ASN A 282 12.96 14.64 15.07
CA ASN A 282 13.13 16.09 14.88
C ASN A 282 11.78 16.79 14.62
N LYS A 283 10.91 16.18 13.81
CA LYS A 283 9.60 16.71 13.46
C LYS A 283 8.63 16.64 14.64
N VAL A 284 8.59 15.54 15.40
CA VAL A 284 7.85 15.42 16.68
C VAL A 284 8.25 16.55 17.64
N LEU A 285 9.54 16.77 17.85
CA LEU A 285 10.02 17.84 18.74
C LEU A 285 9.56 19.23 18.26
N ARG A 286 9.71 19.54 16.97
CA ARG A 286 9.37 20.86 16.40
C ARG A 286 7.88 21.14 16.28
N ILE A 287 7.07 20.14 15.89
CA ILE A 287 5.66 20.28 15.52
C ILE A 287 4.73 20.03 16.71
N LEU A 288 5.10 19.11 17.62
CA LEU A 288 4.26 18.71 18.75
C LEU A 288 4.77 19.28 20.08
N ILE A 289 6.06 19.08 20.40
CA ILE A 289 6.57 19.31 21.75
C ILE A 289 6.91 20.79 22.02
N PHE A 290 7.76 21.41 21.19
CA PHE A 290 8.19 22.79 21.38
C PHE A 290 7.02 23.81 21.40
N PRO A 291 5.97 23.71 20.56
CA PRO A 291 4.83 24.63 20.61
C PRO A 291 4.03 24.57 21.92
N LEU A 292 4.07 23.45 22.65
CA LEU A 292 3.42 23.31 23.96
C LEU A 292 4.31 23.81 25.10
N ILE A 293 5.61 23.53 25.02
CA ILE A 293 6.58 23.80 26.09
C ILE A 293 7.08 25.26 26.08
N LEU A 294 7.45 25.81 24.91
CA LEU A 294 8.06 27.15 24.83
C LEU A 294 7.18 28.27 25.42
N PRO A 295 5.86 28.35 25.13
CA PRO A 295 5.01 29.39 25.73
C PRO A 295 4.88 29.27 27.25
N SER A 296 5.09 28.08 27.81
CA SER A 296 5.07 27.83 29.25
C SER A 296 6.30 28.43 29.94
N PHE A 297 7.46 28.41 29.29
CA PHE A 297 8.67 29.10 29.77
C PHE A 297 8.55 30.62 29.60
N SER A 298 8.03 31.12 28.47
CA SER A 298 7.85 32.58 28.26
C SER A 298 6.83 33.22 29.20
N ARG A 299 5.91 32.46 29.79
CA ARG A 299 4.93 32.97 30.77
C ARG A 299 5.53 33.28 32.15
N THR A 300 6.70 32.75 32.50
CA THR A 300 7.25 32.91 33.85
C THR A 300 7.90 34.28 34.09
N GLU A 301 8.30 35.00 33.04
CA GLU A 301 8.94 36.32 33.15
C GLU A 301 7.95 37.49 33.32
N ALA A 302 6.65 37.26 33.14
CA ALA A 302 5.61 38.30 33.23
C ALA A 302 5.20 38.68 34.68
N VAL A 303 5.97 38.28 35.70
CA VAL A 303 5.67 38.55 37.12
C VAL A 303 6.89 39.12 37.85
N LYS A 304 7.13 40.43 37.68
CA LYS A 304 7.48 41.41 38.74
C LYS A 304 7.94 42.75 38.15
N VAL A 305 7.01 43.71 38.07
CA VAL A 305 7.33 45.13 38.33
C VAL A 305 6.27 45.66 39.29
N HIS A 306 6.50 45.47 40.60
CA HIS A 306 5.77 46.25 41.60
C HIS A 306 6.38 47.65 41.61
N THR A 307 5.70 48.61 40.98
CA THR A 307 5.95 50.03 41.17
C THR A 307 5.53 50.42 42.59
N HIS A 308 6.46 50.30 43.55
CA HIS A 308 6.31 50.92 44.85
C HIS A 308 6.29 52.45 44.69
N HIS A 309 5.12 53.07 44.81
CA HIS A 309 5.03 54.49 45.12
C HIS A 309 5.38 54.70 46.60
N PRO A 310 6.40 55.51 46.93
CA PRO A 310 6.58 55.98 48.29
C PRO A 310 5.57 57.09 48.58
N LEU A 311 4.69 56.85 49.55
CA LEU A 311 3.88 57.90 50.17
C LEU A 311 4.80 58.78 51.02
N HIS A 312 4.89 60.07 50.69
CA HIS A 312 5.46 61.08 51.58
C HIS A 312 4.36 62.09 51.97
N PHE A 313 4.13 62.16 53.28
CA PHE A 313 3.47 63.20 54.09
C PHE A 313 4.30 63.25 55.39
N PRO A 314 4.31 64.35 56.18
CA PRO A 314 3.24 65.33 56.39
C PRO A 314 3.30 66.58 55.50
#